data_AF-A0A7X9WPM4-F1
#
_entry.id   AF-A0A7X9WPM4-F1
#
_cell.length_a   1.000
_cell.length_b   1.000
_cell.length_c   1.000
_cell.angle_alpha   90.00
_cell.angle_beta   90.00
_cell.angle_gamma   90.00
#
_symmetry.space_group_name_H-M   'P 1'
#
loop_
_entity.id
_entity.type
_entity.pdbx_description
1 polymer ?
#
loop_
_entity_poly.entity_id
_entity_poly.type
_entity_poly.pdbx_seq_one_letter_code
_entity_poly.pdbx_strand_id
1 'polypeptide(L)'
;MRIRHSFTIAALAGALILPGIAAAKDRAEGWANWTARAERIYEALINGDSARLDSACKGVTGVVIGQGFQFPGWGQSLIQVCTVTQAAYHGSNNNRRSKQICKDLPRVSALIGKSTEVPEGPGAHKIAQQISRAMLEIRDQVCVNFR
;
A
#
# COMPACT_ATOMS: atom_id res chain seq x y z
N MET A 1 -16.39 74.69 -7.16
CA MET A 1 -16.52 73.30 -7.64
C MET A 1 -15.23 72.56 -7.37
N ARG A 2 -15.23 71.55 -6.49
CA ARG A 2 -14.08 70.67 -6.22
C ARG A 2 -14.54 69.23 -6.49
N ILE A 3 -14.00 68.62 -7.54
CA ILE A 3 -14.29 67.25 -7.93
C ILE A 3 -13.44 66.34 -7.05
N ARG A 4 -14.07 65.56 -6.17
CA ARG A 4 -13.40 64.54 -5.36
C ARG A 4 -13.29 63.26 -6.17
N HIS A 5 -12.06 62.87 -6.50
CA HIS A 5 -11.77 61.57 -7.08
C HIS A 5 -12.00 60.49 -6.02
N SER A 6 -12.99 59.63 -6.25
CA SER A 6 -13.20 58.42 -5.45
C SER A 6 -12.24 57.36 -5.99
N PHE A 7 -11.17 57.08 -5.26
CA PHE A 7 -10.31 55.93 -5.52
C PHE A 7 -11.03 54.68 -5.05
N THR A 8 -11.52 53.88 -5.99
CA THR A 8 -12.05 52.55 -5.76
C THR A 8 -10.87 51.63 -5.41
N ILE A 9 -10.76 51.24 -4.14
CA ILE A 9 -9.77 50.25 -3.69
C ILE A 9 -10.24 48.88 -4.19
N ALA A 10 -9.51 48.33 -5.17
CA ALA A 10 -9.65 46.94 -5.59
C ALA A 10 -9.15 46.03 -4.46
N ALA A 11 -10.08 45.35 -3.79
CA ALA A 11 -9.75 44.31 -2.83
C ALA A 11 -9.24 43.08 -3.60
N LEU A 12 -7.92 42.93 -3.70
CA LEU A 12 -7.29 41.67 -4.06
C LEU A 12 -7.57 40.67 -2.92
N ALA A 13 -8.57 39.81 -3.12
CA ALA A 13 -8.72 38.59 -2.35
C ALA A 13 -7.59 37.62 -2.78
N GLY A 14 -6.42 37.78 -2.17
CA GLY A 14 -5.33 36.82 -2.29
C GLY A 14 -5.78 35.49 -1.71
N ALA A 15 -6.10 34.54 -2.58
CA ALA A 15 -6.28 33.15 -2.20
C ALA A 15 -4.97 32.65 -1.58
N LEU A 16 -4.96 32.55 -0.25
CA LEU A 16 -3.93 31.82 0.50
C LEU A 16 -4.02 30.35 0.10
N ILE A 17 -3.29 29.96 -0.95
CA ILE A 17 -3.01 28.57 -1.25
C ILE A 17 -2.10 28.07 -0.14
N LEU A 18 -2.69 27.56 0.93
CA LEU A 18 -1.99 26.90 2.03
C LEU A 18 -1.39 25.60 1.50
N PRO A 19 -0.06 25.53 1.26
CA PRO A 19 0.56 24.37 0.60
C PRO A 19 0.39 23.06 1.40
N GLY A 20 0.13 23.17 2.71
CA GLY A 20 -0.04 22.03 3.60
C GLY A 20 -1.38 21.30 3.46
N ILE A 21 -2.45 21.95 3.00
CA ILE A 21 -3.78 21.30 2.88
C ILE A 21 -3.79 20.35 1.68
N ALA A 22 -3.20 20.76 0.56
CA ALA A 22 -3.05 19.92 -0.63
C ALA A 22 -2.21 18.66 -0.31
N ALA A 23 -1.04 18.84 0.31
CA ALA A 23 -0.17 17.71 0.68
C ALA A 23 -0.82 16.73 1.68
N ALA A 24 -1.65 17.21 2.62
CA ALA A 24 -2.39 16.34 3.54
C ALA A 24 -3.51 15.55 2.82
N LYS A 25 -4.21 16.18 1.87
CA LYS A 25 -5.23 15.53 1.05
C LYS A 25 -4.63 14.43 0.18
N ASP A 26 -3.51 14.71 -0.49
CA ASP A 26 -2.80 13.75 -1.35
C ASP A 26 -2.33 12.52 -0.54
N ARG A 27 -1.92 12.73 0.71
CA ARG A 27 -1.58 11.62 1.63
C ARG A 27 -2.77 10.76 2.01
N ALA A 28 -3.88 11.38 2.42
CA ALA A 28 -5.08 10.65 2.79
C ALA A 28 -5.63 9.85 1.61
N GLU A 29 -5.64 10.43 0.41
CA GLU A 29 -6.04 9.73 -0.82
C GLU A 29 -5.11 8.56 -1.14
N GLY A 30 -3.79 8.75 -1.03
CA GLY A 30 -2.86 7.65 -1.22
C GLY A 30 -3.03 6.51 -0.22
N TRP A 31 -3.28 6.81 1.05
CA TRP A 31 -3.58 5.78 2.05
C TRP A 31 -4.93 5.10 1.82
N ALA A 32 -5.95 5.80 1.31
CA ALA A 32 -7.21 5.19 0.91
C ALA A 32 -6.99 4.22 -0.27
N ASN A 33 -6.25 4.63 -1.29
CA ASN A 33 -5.88 3.80 -2.44
C ASN A 33 -5.05 2.57 -2.02
N TRP A 34 -4.11 2.78 -1.09
CA TRP A 34 -3.29 1.71 -0.51
C TRP A 34 -4.17 0.71 0.24
N THR A 35 -5.11 1.19 1.07
CA THR A 35 -5.98 0.34 1.89
C THR A 35 -6.92 -0.48 1.02
N ALA A 36 -7.62 0.15 0.07
CA ALA A 36 -8.50 -0.55 -0.86
C ALA A 36 -7.76 -1.59 -1.71
N ARG A 37 -6.48 -1.35 -2.02
CA ARG A 37 -5.62 -2.31 -2.70
C ARG A 37 -5.22 -3.47 -1.78
N ALA A 38 -4.80 -3.16 -0.56
CA ALA A 38 -4.41 -4.14 0.45
C ALA A 38 -5.57 -5.08 0.81
N GLU A 39 -6.79 -4.57 0.90
CA GLU A 39 -8.01 -5.37 1.12
C GLU A 39 -8.24 -6.39 0.00
N ARG A 40 -8.18 -5.97 -1.26
CA ARG A 40 -8.30 -6.89 -2.40
C ARG A 40 -7.21 -7.96 -2.42
N ILE A 41 -5.98 -7.59 -2.04
CA ILE A 41 -4.88 -8.55 -1.90
C ILE A 41 -5.20 -9.54 -0.78
N TYR A 42 -5.57 -9.05 0.40
CA TYR A 42 -5.91 -9.91 1.54
C TYR A 42 -7.05 -10.87 1.22
N GLU A 43 -8.13 -10.40 0.61
CA GLU A 43 -9.25 -11.24 0.16
C GLU A 43 -8.79 -12.32 -0.81
N ALA A 44 -7.91 -12.00 -1.76
CA ALA A 44 -7.36 -13.01 -2.68
C ALA A 44 -6.50 -14.05 -1.95
N LEU A 45 -5.69 -13.61 -0.96
CA LEU A 45 -4.84 -14.50 -0.17
C LEU A 45 -5.66 -15.50 0.66
N ILE A 46 -6.69 -15.05 1.37
CA ILE A 46 -7.50 -15.93 2.24
C ILE A 46 -8.40 -16.89 1.45
N ASN A 47 -8.75 -16.53 0.21
CA ASN A 47 -9.54 -17.38 -0.67
C ASN A 47 -8.69 -18.37 -1.49
N GLY A 48 -7.36 -18.28 -1.42
CA GLY A 48 -6.49 -19.12 -2.24
C GLY A 48 -6.57 -18.84 -3.74
N ASP A 49 -7.08 -17.67 -4.15
CA ASP A 49 -7.41 -17.37 -5.55
C ASP A 49 -6.24 -16.66 -6.24
N SER A 50 -5.42 -17.43 -6.97
CA SER A 50 -4.26 -16.91 -7.67
C SER A 50 -4.61 -15.89 -8.76
N ALA A 51 -5.75 -16.06 -9.46
CA ALA A 51 -6.16 -15.16 -10.52
C ALA A 51 -6.63 -13.81 -9.97
N ARG A 52 -7.39 -13.83 -8.87
CA ARG A 52 -7.73 -12.60 -8.12
C ARG A 52 -6.49 -11.93 -7.54
N LEU A 53 -5.53 -12.72 -7.04
CA LEU A 53 -4.28 -12.17 -6.52
C LEU A 53 -3.48 -11.47 -7.63
N ASP A 54 -3.37 -12.08 -8.82
CA ASP A 54 -2.69 -11.47 -9.97
C ASP A 54 -3.36 -10.14 -10.39
N SER A 55 -4.69 -10.11 -10.42
CA SER A 55 -5.46 -8.89 -10.68
C SER A 55 -5.24 -7.83 -9.60
N ALA A 56 -5.32 -8.22 -8.32
CA ALA A 56 -5.14 -7.33 -7.18
C ALA A 56 -3.71 -6.76 -7.14
N CYS A 57 -2.70 -7.53 -7.51
CA CYS A 57 -1.30 -7.12 -7.55
C CYS A 57 -0.94 -6.26 -8.77
N LYS A 58 -1.73 -6.31 -9.84
CA LYS A 58 -1.49 -5.49 -11.04
C LYS A 58 -1.57 -4.00 -10.74
N GLY A 59 -0.44 -3.30 -10.83
CA GLY A 59 -0.35 -1.85 -10.57
C GLY A 59 -0.14 -1.48 -9.10
N VAL A 60 0.18 -2.44 -8.22
CA VAL A 60 0.53 -2.16 -6.81
C VAL A 60 1.67 -1.15 -6.69
N THR A 61 2.65 -1.19 -7.59
CA THR A 61 3.77 -0.23 -7.64
C THR A 61 3.30 1.21 -7.82
N GLY A 62 2.29 1.45 -8.67
CA GLY A 62 1.73 2.80 -8.87
C GLY A 62 0.99 3.31 -7.64
N VAL A 63 0.32 2.42 -6.91
CA VAL A 63 -0.33 2.75 -5.63
C VAL A 63 0.69 3.13 -4.56
N VAL A 64 1.88 2.51 -4.56
CA VAL A 64 2.91 2.73 -3.55
C VAL A 64 3.88 3.86 -3.90
N ILE A 65 4.19 4.08 -5.18
CA ILE A 65 5.23 5.04 -5.60
C ILE A 65 4.62 6.32 -6.20
N GLY A 66 3.42 6.23 -6.79
CA GLY A 66 2.84 7.31 -7.60
C GLY A 66 2.02 8.36 -6.85
N GLN A 67 2.03 8.39 -5.52
CA GLN A 67 1.07 9.19 -4.73
C GLN A 67 1.58 10.61 -4.38
N GLY A 68 2.73 11.05 -4.91
CA GLY A 68 3.31 12.36 -4.57
C GLY A 68 3.89 12.44 -3.15
N PHE A 69 3.85 11.36 -2.37
CA PHE A 69 4.56 11.18 -1.10
C PHE A 69 5.12 9.77 -0.99
N GLN A 70 6.01 9.57 -0.01
CA GLN A 70 6.63 8.27 0.23
C GLN A 70 5.94 7.55 1.41
N PHE A 71 5.44 6.35 1.15
CA PHE A 71 4.96 5.47 2.23
C PHE A 71 6.11 5.03 3.15
N PRO A 72 5.85 4.74 4.43
CA PRO A 72 6.81 4.09 5.31
C PRO A 72 7.19 2.71 4.78
N GLY A 73 8.32 2.16 5.24
CA GLY A 73 8.87 0.90 4.73
C GLY A 73 7.88 -0.28 4.74
N TRP A 74 7.02 -0.37 5.75
CA TRP A 74 5.96 -1.41 5.80
C TRP A 74 4.89 -1.17 4.72
N GLY A 75 4.51 0.09 4.45
CA GLY A 75 3.56 0.42 3.37
C GLY A 75 4.14 0.12 2.00
N GLN A 76 5.44 0.35 1.81
CA GLN A 76 6.15 -0.02 0.59
C GLN A 76 6.28 -1.52 0.38
N SER A 77 6.33 -2.29 1.47
CA SER A 77 6.47 -3.74 1.42
C SER A 77 5.30 -4.46 0.73
N LEU A 78 4.18 -3.79 0.48
CA LEU A 78 3.04 -4.34 -0.29
C LEU A 78 3.44 -4.80 -1.69
N ILE A 79 4.46 -4.18 -2.30
CA ILE A 79 5.06 -4.64 -3.57
C ILE A 79 5.71 -6.02 -3.37
N GLN A 80 6.48 -6.19 -2.29
CA GLN A 80 7.14 -7.46 -1.98
C GLN A 80 6.13 -8.55 -1.60
N VAL A 81 5.02 -8.19 -0.93
CA VAL A 81 3.90 -9.11 -0.66
C VAL A 81 3.46 -9.75 -1.97
N CYS A 82 3.05 -8.94 -2.95
CA CYS A 82 2.61 -9.41 -4.25
C CYS A 82 3.63 -10.33 -4.93
N THR A 83 4.89 -9.89 -5.02
CA THR A 83 5.95 -10.69 -5.66
C THR A 83 6.11 -12.07 -5.02
N VAL A 84 6.09 -12.15 -3.69
CA VAL A 84 6.35 -13.40 -2.98
C VAL A 84 5.11 -14.30 -2.96
N THR A 85 3.92 -13.74 -2.75
CA THR A 85 2.68 -14.53 -2.73
C THR A 85 2.32 -15.05 -4.11
N GLN A 86 2.48 -14.26 -5.18
CA GLN A 86 2.30 -14.73 -6.56
C GLN A 86 3.28 -15.86 -6.89
N ALA A 87 4.56 -15.71 -6.51
CA ALA A 87 5.55 -16.77 -6.69
C ALA A 87 5.20 -18.05 -5.91
N ALA A 88 4.60 -17.91 -4.72
CA ALA A 88 4.13 -19.05 -3.93
C ALA A 88 2.96 -19.78 -4.61
N TYR A 89 1.96 -19.04 -5.12
CA TYR A 89 0.79 -19.62 -5.79
C TYR A 89 1.10 -20.23 -7.16
N HIS A 90 1.95 -19.57 -7.96
CA HIS A 90 2.38 -20.12 -9.26
C HIS A 90 3.33 -21.31 -9.09
N GLY A 91 3.97 -21.43 -7.92
CA GLY A 91 4.92 -22.48 -7.61
C GLY A 91 6.22 -22.38 -8.43
N SER A 92 7.10 -23.34 -8.22
CA SER A 92 8.30 -23.51 -9.04
C SER A 92 8.69 -24.98 -9.14
N ASN A 93 9.11 -25.39 -10.33
CA ASN A 93 9.75 -26.68 -10.58
C ASN A 93 11.23 -26.71 -10.13
N ASN A 94 11.79 -25.58 -9.69
CA ASN A 94 13.17 -25.46 -9.26
C ASN A 94 13.24 -25.44 -7.72
N ASN A 95 13.86 -26.47 -7.14
CA ASN A 95 14.04 -26.60 -5.70
C ASN A 95 14.71 -25.38 -5.03
N ARG A 96 15.70 -24.77 -5.70
CA ARG A 96 16.36 -23.55 -5.19
C ARG A 96 15.38 -22.38 -5.09
N ARG A 97 14.50 -22.23 -6.09
CA ARG A 97 13.48 -21.17 -6.11
C ARG A 97 12.39 -21.43 -5.07
N SER A 98 11.93 -22.67 -4.90
CA SER A 98 10.97 -23.03 -3.86
C SER A 98 11.53 -22.74 -2.45
N LYS A 99 12.79 -23.11 -2.18
CA LYS A 99 13.48 -22.74 -0.93
C LYS A 99 13.55 -21.23 -0.71
N GLN A 100 13.79 -20.46 -1.78
CA GLN A 100 13.83 -19.00 -1.70
C GLN A 100 12.45 -18.41 -1.37
N ILE A 101 11.39 -18.86 -2.03
CA ILE A 101 10.00 -18.46 -1.73
C ILE A 101 9.68 -18.74 -0.26
N CYS A 102 10.04 -19.93 0.23
CA CYS A 102 9.83 -20.32 1.63
C CYS A 102 10.61 -19.49 2.65
N LYS A 103 11.74 -18.88 2.25
CA LYS A 103 12.48 -17.90 3.07
C LYS A 103 11.89 -16.50 2.98
N ASP A 104 11.40 -16.12 1.81
CA ASP A 104 10.88 -14.78 1.56
C ASP A 104 9.50 -14.56 2.19
N LEU A 105 8.63 -15.58 2.23
CA LEU A 105 7.30 -15.48 2.87
C LEU A 105 7.37 -14.97 4.32
N PRO A 106 8.12 -15.61 5.24
CA PRO A 106 8.22 -15.10 6.62
C PRO A 106 8.98 -13.77 6.71
N ARG A 107 9.99 -13.55 5.85
CA ARG A 107 10.74 -12.28 5.83
C ARG A 107 9.83 -11.10 5.48
N VAL A 108 9.03 -11.23 4.42
CA VAL A 108 8.13 -10.16 3.96
C VAL A 108 6.92 -10.04 4.87
N SER A 109 6.39 -11.15 5.38
CA SER A 109 5.37 -11.15 6.43
C SER A 109 5.80 -10.32 7.64
N ALA A 110 7.06 -10.47 8.10
CA ALA A 110 7.60 -9.68 9.21
C ALA A 110 7.78 -8.19 8.86
N LEU A 111 8.05 -7.84 7.60
CA LEU A 111 8.16 -6.45 7.17
C LEU A 111 6.81 -5.74 7.18
N ILE A 112 5.78 -6.35 6.59
CA ILE A 112 4.43 -5.76 6.56
C ILE A 112 3.72 -5.84 7.93
N GLY A 113 4.04 -6.88 8.73
CA GLY A 113 3.52 -7.07 10.07
C GLY A 113 4.05 -6.08 11.11
N LYS A 114 5.19 -5.43 10.85
CA LYS A 114 5.71 -4.27 11.64
C LYS A 114 4.97 -2.97 11.34
N SER A 115 3.77 -3.06 10.77
CA SER A 115 2.94 -1.92 10.48
C SER A 115 2.51 -1.20 11.76
N THR A 116 2.45 0.12 11.66
CA THR A 116 2.05 1.02 12.73
C THR A 116 0.90 1.88 12.24
N GLU A 117 0.12 2.40 13.17
CA GLU A 117 -0.95 3.32 12.83
C GLU A 117 -0.40 4.60 12.18
N VAL A 118 -1.17 5.12 11.21
CA VAL A 118 -0.86 6.35 10.47
C VAL A 118 -2.13 7.21 10.43
N PRO A 119 -2.07 8.49 10.82
CA PRO A 119 -3.27 9.34 10.90
C PRO A 119 -4.04 9.45 9.58
N GLU A 120 -3.32 9.49 8.45
CA GLU A 120 -3.90 9.67 7.12
C GLU A 120 -4.53 8.38 6.57
N GLY A 121 -4.31 7.22 7.20
CA GLY A 121 -4.86 5.92 6.81
C GLY A 121 -5.35 5.11 8.01
N PRO A 122 -6.41 5.53 8.71
CA PRO A 122 -6.94 4.81 9.86
C PRO A 122 -7.28 3.37 9.47
N GLY A 123 -6.69 2.39 10.16
CA GLY A 123 -6.91 0.96 9.87
C GLY A 123 -5.99 0.31 8.84
N ALA A 124 -5.16 1.07 8.10
CA ALA A 124 -4.19 0.50 7.15
C ALA A 124 -3.21 -0.49 7.82
N HIS A 125 -2.86 -0.25 9.09
CA HIS A 125 -2.03 -1.17 9.86
C HIS A 125 -2.74 -2.50 10.17
N LYS A 126 -4.07 -2.50 10.36
CA LYS A 126 -4.84 -3.73 10.65
C LYS A 126 -4.83 -4.65 9.44
N ILE A 127 -5.09 -4.11 8.25
CA ILE A 127 -5.06 -4.90 7.02
C ILE A 127 -3.64 -5.40 6.71
N ALA A 128 -2.61 -4.58 6.97
CA ALA A 128 -1.21 -5.01 6.87
C ALA A 128 -0.88 -6.20 7.79
N GLN A 129 -1.36 -6.18 9.03
CA GLN A 129 -1.21 -7.30 9.98
C GLN A 129 -1.99 -8.55 9.53
N GLN A 130 -3.18 -8.39 8.95
CA GLN A 130 -3.95 -9.50 8.39
C GLN A 130 -3.23 -10.15 7.21
N ILE A 131 -2.68 -9.36 6.28
CA ILE A 131 -1.83 -9.85 5.19
C ILE A 131 -0.62 -10.60 5.75
N SER A 132 0.06 -10.04 6.77
CA SER A 132 1.20 -10.68 7.42
C SER A 132 0.86 -12.10 7.90
N ARG A 133 -0.30 -12.29 8.54
CA ARG A 133 -0.77 -13.61 9.00
C ARG A 133 -1.09 -14.54 7.84
N ALA A 134 -1.83 -14.08 6.83
CA ALA A 134 -2.15 -14.87 5.65
C ALA A 134 -0.90 -15.37 4.91
N MET A 135 0.17 -14.57 4.85
CA MET A 135 1.45 -15.00 4.27
C MET A 135 2.11 -16.15 5.06
N LEU A 136 1.96 -16.18 6.39
CA LEU A 136 2.48 -17.27 7.21
C LEU A 136 1.65 -18.55 7.02
N GLU A 137 0.33 -18.42 6.86
CA GLU A 137 -0.55 -19.55 6.53
C GLU A 137 -0.18 -20.15 5.17
N ILE A 138 0.06 -19.30 4.15
CA ILE A 138 0.53 -19.75 2.83
C ILE A 138 1.88 -20.48 2.94
N ARG A 139 2.82 -19.94 3.74
CA ARG A 139 4.10 -20.63 3.98
C ARG A 139 3.86 -22.02 4.56
N ASP A 140 2.97 -22.13 5.54
CA ASP A 140 2.69 -23.40 6.20
C ASP A 140 2.06 -24.44 5.27
N GLN A 141 1.32 -24.00 4.25
CA GLN A 141 0.77 -24.86 3.21
C GLN A 141 1.79 -25.23 2.12
N VAL A 142 2.56 -24.26 1.62
CA VAL A 142 3.43 -24.44 0.45
C VAL A 142 4.81 -25.01 0.82
N CYS A 143 5.27 -24.80 2.06
CA CYS A 143 6.64 -25.09 2.47
C CYS A 143 6.78 -26.27 3.45
N VAL A 144 5.79 -27.15 3.54
CA VAL A 144 5.80 -28.31 4.47
C VAL A 144 7.07 -29.17 4.30
N ASN A 145 7.51 -29.39 3.06
CA ASN A 145 8.69 -30.20 2.74
C ASN A 145 10.03 -29.45 2.90
N PHE A 146 9.98 -28.18 3.33
CA PHE A 146 11.15 -27.30 3.49
C PHE A 146 11.28 -26.74 4.92
N ARG A 147 10.50 -27.26 5.86
CA ARG A 147 10.60 -26.93 7.29
C ARG A 147 11.82 -27.57 7.94
#